data_AF-A0A954K6T1-F1
#
_entry.id   AF-A0A954K6T1-F1
#
_cell.length_a   1.000
_cell.length_b   1.000
_cell.length_c   1.000
_cell.angle_alpha   90.00
_cell.angle_beta   90.00
_cell.angle_gamma   90.00
#
_symmetry.space_group_name_H-M   'P 1'
#
loop_
_entity.id
_entity.type
_entity.pdbx_description
1 polymer ?
#
loop_
_entity_poly.entity_id
_entity_poly.type
_entity_poly.pdbx_seq_one_letter_code
_entity_poly.pdbx_strand_id
1 'polypeptide(L)' 'DFSDGEWAGACFSPDGEWLFVNIQHPGVTFAITGPWEELGV' A
#
# COMPACT_ATOMS: atom_id res chain seq x y z
N ASP A 1 3.53 -13.33 -11.71
CA ASP A 1 2.80 -13.96 -10.62
C ASP A 1 3.35 -13.38 -9.32
N PHE A 2 2.48 -12.96 -8.41
CA PHE A 2 2.83 -12.36 -7.11
C PHE A 2 2.26 -13.17 -5.94
N SER A 3 1.66 -14.32 -6.21
CA SER A 3 0.91 -15.10 -5.23
C SER A 3 1.77 -15.73 -4.12
N ASP A 4 3.07 -15.91 -4.36
CA ASP A 4 4.06 -16.34 -3.35
C ASP A 4 4.70 -15.16 -2.57
N GLY A 5 4.31 -13.92 -2.87
CA GLY A 5 4.86 -12.72 -2.23
C GLY A 5 4.15 -12.35 -0.92
N GLU A 6 4.89 -11.76 0.01
CA GLU A 6 4.35 -11.23 1.27
C GLU A 6 4.21 -9.69 1.19
N TRP A 7 3.11 -9.15 1.73
CA TRP A 7 2.95 -7.72 1.98
C TRP A 7 3.99 -7.25 2.98
N ALA A 8 4.68 -6.16 2.66
CA ALA A 8 5.73 -5.60 3.50
C ALA A 8 5.72 -4.09 3.39
N GLY A 9 5.85 -3.41 4.53
CA GLY A 9 5.83 -1.96 4.60
C GLY A 9 4.48 -1.36 4.22
N ALA A 10 4.01 -0.41 5.02
CA ALA A 10 2.83 0.38 4.70
C ALA A 10 3.02 1.77 5.27
N CYS A 11 2.77 2.80 4.48
CA CYS A 11 2.78 4.17 4.94
C CYS A 11 1.81 5.01 4.10
N PHE A 12 1.11 5.92 4.76
CA PHE A 12 0.33 6.94 4.09
C PHE A 12 1.23 8.10 3.66
N SER A 13 0.88 8.75 2.54
CA SER A 13 1.41 10.07 2.23
C SER A 13 1.04 11.06 3.35
N PRO A 14 1.79 12.17 3.52
CA PRO A 14 1.50 13.15 4.57
C PRO A 14 0.10 13.78 4.48
N ASP A 15 -0.50 13.80 3.30
CA ASP A 15 -1.87 14.27 3.04
C ASP A 15 -2.94 13.18 3.13
N GLY A 16 -2.56 11.91 3.36
CA GLY A 16 -3.48 10.79 3.51
C GLY A 16 -4.11 10.28 2.20
N GLU A 17 -3.82 10.89 1.05
CA GLU A 17 -4.45 10.52 -0.23
C GLU A 17 -3.96 9.16 -0.76
N TRP A 18 -2.73 8.78 -0.44
CA TRP A 18 -2.07 7.60 -0.96
C TRP A 18 -1.60 6.66 0.15
N LEU A 19 -1.94 5.39 0.01
CA LEU A 19 -1.29 4.29 0.71
C LEU A 19 -0.22 3.71 -0.19
N PHE A 20 1.03 3.72 0.29
CA PHE A 20 2.12 2.97 -0.32
C PHE A 20 2.34 1.67 0.44
N VAL A 21 2.32 0.55 -0.29
CA VAL A 21 2.55 -0.79 0.26
C VAL A 21 3.43 -1.60 -0.69
N ASN A 22 4.33 -2.44 -0.15
CA ASN A 22 5.22 -3.26 -0.96
C ASN A 22 4.86 -4.75 -0.91
N ILE A 23 5.28 -5.47 -1.93
CA ILE A 23 5.45 -6.93 -1.91
C ILE A 23 6.96 -7.22 -1.86
N GLN A 24 7.41 -7.93 -0.82
CA GLN A 24 8.85 -8.12 -0.55
C GLN A 24 9.58 -8.83 -1.69
N HIS A 25 9.03 -9.94 -2.19
CA HIS A 25 9.52 -10.63 -3.38
C HIS A 25 8.35 -10.76 -4.37
N PRO A 26 8.46 -10.24 -5.61
CA PRO A 26 9.67 -9.85 -6.32
C PRO A 26 10.07 -8.35 -6.17
N GLY A 27 9.62 -7.65 -5.13
CA GLY A 27 10.01 -6.25 -4.88
C GLY A 27 9.17 -5.25 -5.69
N VAL A 28 7.87 -5.23 -5.44
CA VAL A 28 6.92 -4.33 -6.13
C VAL A 28 6.33 -3.34 -5.13
N THR A 29 6.17 -2.08 -5.54
CA THR A 29 5.49 -1.04 -4.77
C THR A 29 4.17 -0.68 -5.43
N PHE A 30 3.10 -0.67 -4.65
CA PHE A 30 1.78 -0.18 -5.08
C PHE A 30 1.51 1.18 -4.47
N ALA A 31 0.91 2.07 -5.27
CA ALA A 31 0.32 3.31 -4.81
C ALA A 31 -1.20 3.16 -4.96
N ILE A 32 -1.92 3.20 -3.84
CA ILE A 32 -3.35 2.98 -3.78
C ILE A 32 -4.00 4.27 -3.28
N THR A 33 -5.02 4.76 -3.97
CA THR A 33 -5.81 5.93 -3.57
C THR A 33 -7.28 5.56 -3.42
N GLY A 34 -8.02 6.37 -2.66
CA GLY A 34 -9.43 6.18 -2.36
C GLY A 34 -9.90 7.05 -1.20
N PRO A 35 -11.19 6.98 -0.82
CA PRO A 35 -11.74 7.75 0.29
C PRO A 35 -11.36 7.13 1.65
N TRP A 36 -10.06 7.15 2.00
CA TRP A 36 -9.54 6.53 3.23
C TRP A 36 -10.15 7.10 4.51
N GLU A 37 -10.46 8.40 4.53
CA GLU A 37 -11.09 9.08 5.66
C GLU A 37 -12.48 8.49 6.01
N GLU A 38 -13.22 7.99 5.01
CA GLU A 38 -14.53 7.37 5.23
C GLU A 38 -14.41 5.98 5.87
N LEU A 39 -13.24 5.34 5.76
CA LEU A 39 -12.95 4.03 6.32
C LEU A 39 -12.37 4.08 7.74
N GLY A 40 -12.06 5.28 8.25
CA GLY A 40 -11.56 5.49 9.61
C GLY A 40 -10.13 4.98 9.83
N VAL A 41 -9.31 4.97 8.78
CA VAL A 41 -7.90 4.57 8.80
C VAL A 41 -7.01 5.74 9.22
#